data_AF-A0AAV6FNZ6-F1
#
_entry.id   AF-A0AAV6FNZ6-F1
#
_cell.length_a   1.000
_cell.length_b   1.000
_cell.length_c   1.000
_cell.angle_alpha   90.00
_cell.angle_beta   90.00
_cell.angle_gamma   90.00
#
_symmetry.space_group_name_H-M   'P 1'
#
loop_
_entity.id
_entity.type
_entity.pdbx_description
1 polymer ?
#
loop_
_entity_poly.entity_id
_entity_poly.type
_entity_poly.pdbx_seq_one_letter_code
_entity_poly.pdbx_strand_id
1 'polypeptide(L)'
;MTTGFSSSSVRFADYFVICGLDTESGLEPDELSALCQYVEASRHRDGARGENLGADEGENFEQSPLRRTFKSKVLAHYPDNVEWNPFDQDAVGMLCMPKGLCFRTQRDAEEPQFHRVHHPQREGRQSAPL
;
A
#
# COMPACT_ATOMS: atom_id res chain seq x y z
N MET A 1 -22.00 20.02 -34.08
CA MET A 1 -21.06 18.89 -34.00
C MET A 1 -19.71 19.46 -33.59
N THR A 2 -19.38 19.45 -32.30
CA THR A 2 -18.05 19.85 -31.85
C THR A 2 -17.25 18.56 -31.68
N THR A 3 -16.40 18.25 -32.66
CA THR A 3 -15.37 17.22 -32.54
C THR A 3 -14.39 17.71 -31.48
N GLY A 4 -14.62 17.34 -30.22
CA GLY A 4 -13.67 17.57 -29.14
C GLY A 4 -12.42 16.74 -29.44
N PHE A 5 -11.30 17.43 -29.66
CA PHE A 5 -9.99 16.83 -29.77
C PHE A 5 -9.79 15.84 -28.60
N SER A 6 -9.68 14.54 -28.86
CA SER A 6 -8.93 13.66 -27.96
C SER A 6 -7.47 14.06 -28.11
N SER A 7 -7.09 15.18 -27.49
CA SER A 7 -5.70 15.44 -27.20
C SER A 7 -5.28 14.28 -26.32
N SER A 8 -4.65 13.26 -26.91
CA SER A 8 -3.80 12.34 -26.17
C SER A 8 -2.71 13.23 -25.58
N SER A 9 -3.01 13.83 -24.43
CA SER A 9 -2.04 14.62 -23.70
C SER A 9 -0.94 13.64 -23.35
N VAL A 10 0.21 13.77 -23.99
CA VAL A 10 1.38 12.95 -23.66
C VAL A 10 1.83 13.42 -22.28
N ARG A 11 1.24 12.81 -21.24
CA ARG A 11 1.64 13.01 -19.85
C ARG A 11 2.69 11.97 -19.53
N PHE A 12 3.76 12.39 -18.87
CA PHE A 12 4.84 11.50 -18.45
C PHE A 12 4.38 10.51 -17.36
N ALA A 13 3.49 10.96 -16.48
CA ALA A 13 2.87 10.18 -15.43
C ALA A 13 1.45 10.69 -15.18
N ASP A 14 0.58 9.80 -14.68
CA ASP A 14 -0.81 10.13 -14.35
C ASP A 14 -0.92 10.81 -12.99
N TYR A 15 -0.15 10.33 -12.03
CA TYR A 15 -0.08 10.86 -10.67
C TYR A 15 1.36 10.88 -10.15
N PHE A 16 1.66 11.91 -9.36
CA PHE A 16 2.79 11.96 -8.43
C PHE A 16 2.23 11.89 -7.02
N VAL A 17 2.81 11.06 -6.15
CA VAL A 17 2.30 10.83 -4.80
C VAL A 17 3.45 10.85 -3.80
N ILE A 18 3.21 11.49 -2.66
CA ILE A 18 4.11 11.49 -1.50
C ILE A 18 3.39 10.71 -0.40
N CYS A 19 3.98 9.61 0.05
CA CYS A 19 3.46 8.79 1.15
C CYS A 19 4.46 8.79 2.31
N GLY A 20 3.97 8.74 3.55
CA GLY A 20 4.84 8.72 4.72
C GLY A 20 4.09 8.71 6.05
N LEU A 21 4.78 9.18 7.08
CA LEU A 21 4.20 9.40 8.40
C LEU A 21 3.36 10.67 8.40
N ASP A 22 2.08 10.54 8.72
CA ASP A 22 1.24 11.68 9.05
C ASP A 22 1.46 12.07 10.51
N THR A 23 1.94 13.30 10.73
CA THR A 23 2.20 13.83 12.07
C THR A 23 0.93 14.24 12.82
N GLU A 24 -0.21 14.40 12.12
CA GLU A 24 -1.47 14.78 12.75
C GLU A 24 -2.16 13.59 13.40
N SER A 25 -2.27 12.46 12.68
CA SER A 25 -2.82 11.23 13.23
C SER A 25 -1.79 10.36 13.96
N GLY A 26 -0.50 10.52 13.66
CA GLY A 26 0.58 9.75 14.25
C GLY A 26 0.70 8.33 13.68
N LEU A 27 1.27 7.44 14.49
CA LEU A 27 1.63 6.08 14.08
C LEU A 27 0.51 5.08 14.38
N GLU A 28 -0.17 4.65 13.33
CA GLU A 28 -1.21 3.60 13.42
C GLU A 28 -0.60 2.21 13.16
N PRO A 29 -0.94 1.19 13.97
CA PRO A 29 -0.51 -0.18 13.72
C PRO A 29 -1.06 -0.70 12.38
N ASP A 30 -0.20 -1.40 11.63
CA ASP A 30 -0.61 -2.08 10.41
C ASP A 30 -1.04 -3.52 10.71
N GLU A 31 -2.32 -3.69 11.02
CA GLU A 31 -2.93 -4.99 11.33
C GLU A 31 -2.85 -5.99 10.18
N LEU A 32 -2.92 -5.52 8.93
CA LEU A 32 -2.92 -6.39 7.75
C LEU A 32 -1.53 -6.98 7.50
N SER A 33 -0.48 -6.16 7.60
CA SER A 33 0.90 -6.64 7.48
C SER A 33 1.31 -7.53 8.64
N ALA A 34 0.82 -7.25 9.86
CA ALA A 34 1.06 -8.10 11.02
C ALA A 34 0.47 -9.52 10.83
N LEU A 35 -0.75 -9.61 10.29
CA LEU A 35 -1.38 -10.87 9.93
C LEU A 35 -0.61 -11.60 8.82
N CYS A 36 -0.17 -10.87 7.78
CA CYS A 36 0.58 -11.47 6.67
C CYS A 36 1.91 -12.08 7.15
N GLN A 37 2.67 -11.35 7.97
CA GLN A 37 3.91 -11.86 8.55
C GLN A 37 3.68 -13.07 9.45
N TYR A 38 2.60 -13.10 10.23
CA TYR A 38 2.22 -14.25 11.04
C TYR A 38 1.89 -15.48 10.17
N VAL A 39 1.13 -15.28 9.09
CA VAL A 39 0.80 -16.34 8.13
C VAL A 39 2.06 -16.84 7.42
N GLU A 40 2.97 -15.97 7.01
CA GLU A 40 4.25 -16.37 6.41
C GLU A 40 5.15 -17.12 7.40
N ALA A 41 5.23 -16.66 8.65
CA ALA A 41 6.02 -17.30 9.70
C ALA A 41 5.47 -18.68 10.10
N SER A 42 4.14 -18.84 10.11
CA SER A 42 3.49 -20.13 10.35
C SER A 42 3.62 -21.09 9.17
N ARG A 43 3.58 -20.58 7.93
CA ARG A 43 3.86 -21.38 6.72
C ARG A 43 5.29 -21.91 6.65
N HIS A 44 6.25 -21.21 7.24
CA HIS A 44 7.63 -21.70 7.32
C HIS A 44 7.82 -22.78 8.39
N ARG A 45 6.83 -22.98 9.28
CA ARG A 45 6.87 -23.94 10.39
C ARG A 45 6.04 -25.21 10.16
N ASP A 46 5.04 -25.16 9.26
CA ASP A 46 4.12 -26.27 9.08
C ASP A 46 4.53 -27.27 7.99
N GLY A 47 5.44 -28.15 8.40
CA GLY A 47 5.49 -29.54 7.98
C GLY A 47 4.81 -30.50 8.99
N ALA A 48 4.09 -30.03 10.01
CA ALA A 48 3.41 -30.93 10.95
C ALA A 48 2.21 -30.31 11.69
N ARG A 49 1.04 -30.89 11.39
CA ARG A 49 -0.19 -30.96 12.22
C ARG A 49 -0.97 -29.66 12.40
N GLY A 50 -2.14 -29.64 11.76
CA GLY A 50 -3.23 -28.75 12.12
C GLY A 50 -3.65 -28.97 13.57
N GLU A 51 -3.67 -27.89 14.32
CA GLU A 51 -4.41 -27.76 15.58
C GLU A 51 -5.16 -26.43 15.54
N ASN A 52 -6.45 -26.50 15.84
CA ASN A 52 -7.32 -25.35 16.01
C ASN A 52 -6.73 -24.41 17.08
N LEU A 53 -6.35 -23.19 16.71
CA LEU A 53 -6.02 -22.14 17.67
C LEU A 53 -6.78 -20.87 17.27
N GLY A 54 -7.49 -20.33 18.26
CA GLY A 54 -8.64 -19.48 18.12
C GLY A 54 -8.38 -18.13 17.49
N ALA A 55 -9.46 -17.60 16.92
CA ALA A 55 -9.65 -16.20 16.57
C ALA A 55 -9.78 -15.34 17.83
N ASP A 56 -8.73 -15.28 18.65
CA ASP A 56 -8.67 -14.45 19.85
C ASP A 56 -7.41 -13.58 19.79
N GLU A 57 -7.64 -12.28 19.62
CA GLU A 57 -6.76 -11.17 20.01
C GLU A 57 -5.37 -11.17 19.33
N GLY A 58 -5.18 -10.54 18.17
CA GLY A 58 -5.52 -9.13 17.94
C GLY A 58 -4.72 -8.28 18.93
N GLU A 59 -3.67 -7.62 18.44
CA GLU A 59 -2.77 -6.71 19.16
C GLU A 59 -1.49 -7.35 19.76
N ASN A 60 -0.44 -7.40 18.94
CA ASN A 60 0.92 -7.74 19.36
C ASN A 60 1.60 -6.56 20.07
N PHE A 61 1.08 -6.14 21.24
CA PHE A 61 1.72 -5.13 22.09
C PHE A 61 3.02 -5.64 22.75
N GLU A 62 3.29 -6.96 22.70
CA GLU A 62 4.52 -7.56 23.23
C GLU A 62 5.70 -7.53 22.23
N GLN A 63 5.46 -7.29 20.95
CA GLN A 63 6.53 -7.00 20.00
C GLN A 63 7.00 -5.55 20.16
N SER A 64 8.32 -5.39 20.36
CA SER A 64 8.97 -4.09 20.34
C SER A 64 8.48 -3.26 19.15
N PRO A 65 8.13 -1.97 19.32
CA PRO A 65 7.75 -1.09 18.21
C PRO A 65 8.72 -1.13 17.02
N LEU A 66 10.00 -1.45 17.28
CA LEU A 66 11.04 -1.67 16.26
C LEU A 66 10.77 -2.86 15.31
N ARG A 67 9.96 -3.84 15.72
CA ARG A 67 9.71 -5.07 14.98
C ARG A 67 8.39 -5.09 14.23
N ARG A 68 7.53 -4.09 14.44
CA ARG A 68 6.22 -4.02 13.79
C ARG A 68 6.19 -2.95 12.71
N THR A 69 5.30 -3.15 11.75
CA THR A 69 5.03 -2.19 10.69
C THR A 69 3.87 -1.28 11.09
N PHE A 70 3.87 -0.10 10.50
CA PHE A 70 2.88 0.94 10.73
C PHE A 70 2.32 1.40 9.40
N LYS A 71 1.07 1.86 9.41
CA LYS A 71 0.42 2.36 8.20
C LYS A 71 1.13 3.61 7.71
N SER A 72 1.44 3.64 6.42
CA SER A 72 1.81 4.87 5.73
C SER A 72 0.57 5.56 5.18
N LYS A 73 0.57 6.89 5.16
CA LYS A 73 -0.53 7.67 4.58
C LYS A 73 -0.05 8.45 3.37
N VAL A 74 -0.94 8.66 2.39
CA VAL A 74 -0.72 9.64 1.33
C VAL A 74 -0.78 11.03 1.95
N LEU A 75 0.32 11.76 1.86
CA LEU A 75 0.49 13.11 2.39
C LEU A 75 0.15 14.17 1.34
N ALA A 76 0.42 13.86 0.07
CA ALA A 76 0.10 14.73 -1.07
C ALA A 76 0.04 13.91 -2.36
N HIS A 77 -0.77 14.36 -3.30
CA HIS A 77 -0.79 13.85 -4.67
C HIS A 77 -1.03 14.98 -5.67
N TYR A 78 -0.57 14.78 -6.91
CA TYR A 78 -0.83 15.69 -8.00
C TYR A 78 -1.02 14.92 -9.32
N PRO A 79 -1.99 15.30 -10.16
CA PRO A 79 -3.09 16.24 -9.89
C PRO A 79 -4.09 15.67 -8.87
N ASP A 80 -5.02 16.49 -8.37
CA ASP A 80 -6.01 16.03 -7.38
C ASP A 80 -6.84 14.85 -7.91
N ASN A 81 -7.23 14.92 -9.19
CA ASN A 81 -7.90 13.83 -9.90
C ASN A 81 -7.63 13.90 -11.41
N VAL A 82 -7.61 12.73 -12.03
CA VAL A 82 -7.55 12.52 -13.48
C VAL A 82 -8.89 11.93 -13.91
N GLU A 83 -9.57 12.56 -14.87
CA GLU A 83 -10.95 12.25 -15.26
C GLU A 83 -11.20 10.77 -15.61
N TRP A 84 -10.21 10.12 -16.23
CA TRP A 84 -10.30 8.73 -16.69
C TRP A 84 -9.76 7.71 -15.68
N ASN A 85 -9.15 8.16 -14.59
CA ASN A 85 -8.60 7.31 -13.52
C ASN A 85 -8.62 8.07 -12.19
N PRO A 86 -9.74 8.07 -11.44
CA PRO A 86 -9.85 8.74 -10.14
C PRO A 86 -8.77 8.27 -9.16
N PHE A 87 -8.34 9.14 -8.25
CA PHE A 87 -7.30 8.82 -7.28
C PHE A 87 -7.82 7.86 -6.19
N ASP A 88 -7.16 6.73 -6.02
CA ASP A 88 -7.45 5.75 -4.96
C ASP A 88 -6.30 5.74 -3.94
N GLN A 89 -6.51 6.46 -2.83
CA GLN A 89 -5.52 6.64 -1.77
C GLN A 89 -5.14 5.32 -1.09
N ASP A 90 -6.10 4.41 -0.91
CA ASP A 90 -5.87 3.14 -0.21
C ASP A 90 -5.06 2.18 -1.08
N ALA A 91 -5.40 2.09 -2.38
CA ALA A 91 -4.66 1.28 -3.35
C ALA A 91 -3.21 1.75 -3.49
N VAL A 92 -3.00 3.07 -3.59
CA VAL A 92 -1.66 3.65 -3.69
C VAL A 92 -0.87 3.45 -2.40
N GLY A 93 -1.51 3.58 -1.23
CA GLY A 93 -0.90 3.31 0.06
C GLY A 93 -0.32 1.89 0.15
N MET A 94 -1.06 0.88 -0.34
CA MET A 94 -0.60 -0.51 -0.37
C MET A 94 0.61 -0.74 -1.28
N LEU A 95 0.78 0.06 -2.34
CA LEU A 95 1.76 -0.21 -3.41
C LEU A 95 3.01 0.66 -3.30
N CYS A 96 2.89 1.87 -2.78
CA CYS A 96 4.05 2.74 -2.53
C CYS A 96 4.91 2.26 -1.36
N MET A 97 4.30 1.64 -0.33
CA MET A 97 5.03 1.05 0.80
C MET A 97 4.40 -0.28 1.24
N PRO A 98 4.68 -1.38 0.51
CA PRO A 98 4.11 -2.70 0.82
C PRO A 98 4.59 -3.28 2.16
N LYS A 99 5.66 -2.72 2.75
CA LYS A 99 6.17 -3.09 4.09
C LYS A 99 5.76 -2.07 5.17
N GLY A 100 4.96 -1.07 4.82
CA GLY A 100 4.61 0.03 5.71
C GLY A 100 5.81 0.83 6.22
N LEU A 101 5.57 1.63 7.25
CA LEU A 101 6.60 2.33 8.02
C LEU A 101 7.17 1.38 9.08
N CYS A 102 8.47 1.45 9.32
CA CYS A 102 9.12 0.73 10.42
C CYS A 102 10.08 1.67 11.15
N PHE A 103 10.25 1.45 12.45
CA PHE A 103 11.30 2.12 13.18
C PHE A 103 12.64 1.48 12.88
N ARG A 104 13.67 2.31 12.76
CA ARG A 104 15.05 1.86 12.62
C ARG A 104 15.93 2.62 13.58
N THR A 105 17.00 1.96 14.01
CA THR A 105 18.04 2.63 14.81
C THR A 105 19.03 3.32 13.89
N GLN A 106 19.78 4.28 14.41
CA GLN A 106 20.84 4.97 13.66
C GLN A 106 21.92 4.02 13.12
N ARG A 107 22.07 2.82 13.70
CA ARG A 107 23.02 1.79 13.26
C ARG A 107 22.52 0.99 12.06
N ASP A 108 21.23 1.05 11.76
CA ASP A 108 20.54 0.26 10.73
C ASP A 108 19.95 1.16 9.63
N ALA A 109 20.62 2.28 9.32
CA ALA A 109 20.23 3.13 8.21
C ALA A 109 20.46 2.38 6.88
N GLU A 110 19.40 2.12 6.12
CA GLU A 110 19.54 1.65 4.73
C GLU A 110 19.55 2.85 3.77
N GLU A 111 20.17 2.63 2.62
CA GLU A 111 20.07 3.53 1.48
C GLU A 111 18.65 3.53 0.89
N PRO A 112 18.20 4.64 0.28
CA PRO A 112 16.91 4.70 -0.40
C PRO A 112 16.78 3.60 -1.47
N GLN A 113 15.65 2.88 -1.46
CA GLN A 113 15.37 1.83 -2.43
C GLN A 113 14.31 2.27 -3.43
N PHE A 114 14.51 1.92 -4.70
CA PHE A 114 13.52 2.13 -5.75
C PHE A 114 12.79 0.82 -6.03
N HIS A 115 11.51 0.78 -5.69
CA HIS A 115 10.63 -0.34 -6.04
C HIS A 115 9.72 0.06 -7.21
N ARG A 116 9.60 -0.82 -8.20
CA ARG A 116 8.71 -0.62 -9.36
C ARG A 116 7.53 -1.57 -9.22
N VAL A 117 6.33 -1.00 -9.29
CA VAL A 117 5.07 -1.74 -9.22
C VAL A 117 4.29 -1.52 -10.50
N HIS A 118 3.65 -2.58 -11.00
CA HIS A 118 2.79 -2.51 -12.17
C HIS A 118 1.33 -2.50 -11.74
N HIS A 119 0.64 -1.40 -11.99
CA HIS A 119 -0.81 -1.34 -11.89
C HIS A 119 -1.44 -1.75 -13.22
N PRO A 120 -2.23 -2.82 -13.27
CA PRO A 120 -3.02 -3.10 -14.45
C PRO A 120 -4.10 -2.03 -14.58
N GLN A 121 -4.05 -1.23 -15.63
CA GLN A 121 -5.14 -0.35 -15.98
C GLN A 121 -6.36 -1.24 -16.27
N ARG A 122 -7.43 -1.10 -15.48
CA ARG A 122 -8.72 -1.67 -15.86
C ARG A 122 -9.22 -0.88 -17.05
N GLU A 123 -8.84 -1.33 -18.25
CA GLU A 123 -9.44 -0.85 -19.47
C GLU A 123 -10.94 -1.14 -19.36
N GLY A 124 -11.74 -0.09 -19.23
CA GLY A 124 -13.18 -0.18 -19.21
C GLY A 124 -13.63 -0.80 -20.53
N ARG A 125 -13.83 -2.12 -20.55
CA ARG A 125 -14.62 -2.77 -21.58
C ARG A 125 -15.99 -2.11 -21.53
N GLN A 126 -16.21 -1.15 -22.42
CA GLN A 126 -17.55 -0.74 -22.81
C GLN A 126 -18.21 -2.03 -23.31
N SER A 127 -19.10 -2.59 -22.51
CA SER A 127 -20.09 -3.54 -23.01
C SER A 127 -20.86 -2.80 -24.10
N ALA A 128 -20.56 -3.13 -25.35
CA ALA A 128 -21.34 -2.71 -26.50
C ALA A 128 -22.79 -3.18 -26.31
N PRO A 129 -23.79 -2.39 -26.75
CA PRO A 129 -25.18 -2.78 -26.62
C PRO A 129 -25.52 -3.88 -27.62
N LEU A 130 -26.30 -4.87 -27.19
CA LEU A 130 -27.20 -5.65 -28.04
C LEU A 130 -28.60 -5.52 -27.46
#